data_AF-A0A7C4KZZ3-F1
#
_entry.id   AF-A0A7C4KZZ3-F1
#
_cell.length_a   1.000
_cell.length_b   1.000
_cell.length_c   1.000
_cell.angle_alpha   90.00
_cell.angle_beta   90.00
_cell.angle_gamma   90.00
#
_symmetry.space_group_name_H-M   'P 1'
#
loop_
_entity.id
_entity.type
_entity.pdbx_description
1 polymer ?
#
loop_
_entity_poly.entity_id
_entity_poly.type
_entity_poly.pdbx_seq_one_letter_code
_entity_poly.pdbx_strand_id
1 'polypeptide(L)'
;MKIPRFVVLNGLVLISLLVVLVSSHPALAASEPPGEPVSSLPPELQSALDQRINQIGIQSLGFLLYEPRVVDVEYSADGSLALIWFAFVDPDTGQFIEGEPGLAIARLSAPAEGQKGIQAWDVTLQADDEWGETLLEVPQDLLSDEVR
;
A
#
# COMPACT_ATOMS: atom_id res chain seq x y z
N MET A 1 48.78 -0.94 62.35
CA MET A 1 47.54 -1.17 63.13
C MET A 1 47.24 0.07 63.97
N LYS A 2 46.22 0.85 63.56
CA LYS A 2 45.49 1.90 64.31
C LYS A 2 44.64 2.68 63.29
N ILE A 3 43.32 2.49 63.33
CA ILE A 3 42.35 3.31 62.59
C ILE A 3 41.80 4.33 63.59
N PRO A 4 41.81 5.63 63.31
CA PRO A 4 40.89 6.55 63.96
C PRO A 4 39.70 6.84 63.03
N ARG A 5 38.52 6.50 63.52
CA ARG A 5 37.22 6.94 62.98
C ARG A 5 37.06 8.41 63.37
N PHE A 6 36.84 9.29 62.40
CA PHE A 6 36.21 10.58 62.64
C PHE A 6 35.04 10.73 61.68
N VAL A 7 33.85 10.64 62.27
CA VAL A 7 32.59 11.11 61.70
C VAL A 7 32.65 12.63 61.70
N VAL A 8 32.62 13.25 60.52
CA VAL A 8 32.18 14.63 60.37
C VAL A 8 31.16 14.64 59.24
N LEU A 9 29.90 14.57 59.67
CA LEU A 9 28.71 14.75 58.85
C LEU A 9 28.61 16.23 58.50
N ASN A 10 28.85 16.59 57.25
CA ASN A 10 28.60 17.95 56.75
C ASN A 10 28.04 17.91 55.33
N GLY A 11 26.77 18.30 55.24
CA GLY A 11 26.18 19.12 54.18
C GLY A 11 26.33 18.69 52.73
N LEU A 12 25.23 18.22 52.15
CA LEU A 12 24.63 18.93 51.01
C LEU A 12 23.20 18.41 50.77
N VAL A 13 22.21 19.25 51.04
CA VAL A 13 20.89 19.11 50.43
C VAL A 13 21.06 19.56 48.98
N LEU A 14 21.17 18.61 48.04
CA LEU A 14 21.07 18.90 46.62
C LEU A 14 19.73 18.39 46.12
N ILE A 15 18.74 19.28 46.15
CA ILE A 15 17.54 19.15 45.32
C ILE A 15 18.01 19.41 43.89
N SER A 16 18.22 18.35 43.12
CA SER A 16 18.34 18.45 41.68
C SER A 16 17.21 17.66 41.03
N LEU A 17 16.17 18.44 40.76
CA LEU A 17 15.15 18.26 39.75
C LEU A 17 15.79 17.76 38.45
N LEU A 18 15.83 16.44 38.22
CA LEU A 18 16.06 15.92 36.88
C LEU A 18 14.69 15.91 36.19
N VAL A 19 14.49 16.93 35.37
CA VAL A 19 13.38 17.04 34.43
C VAL A 19 13.33 15.74 33.64
N VAL A 20 12.25 14.97 33.83
CA VAL A 20 11.88 13.92 32.89
C VAL A 20 11.50 14.65 31.60
N LEU A 21 12.46 14.81 30.69
CA LEU A 21 12.14 15.06 29.30
C LEU A 21 11.44 13.79 28.81
N VAL A 22 10.12 13.77 28.91
CA VAL A 22 9.31 12.94 28.03
C VAL A 22 9.54 13.52 26.65
N SER A 23 10.51 12.95 25.92
CA SER A 23 10.64 13.19 24.50
C SER A 23 9.35 12.69 23.87
N SER A 24 8.45 13.63 23.56
CA SER A 24 7.39 13.43 22.59
C SER A 24 8.09 13.13 21.26
N HIS A 25 8.41 11.87 21.02
CA HIS A 25 8.75 11.43 19.68
C HIS A 25 7.49 11.69 18.86
N PRO A 26 7.54 12.50 17.80
CA PRO A 26 6.50 12.39 16.80
C PRO A 26 6.51 10.93 16.39
N ALA A 27 5.38 10.24 16.58
CA ALA A 27 5.17 8.99 15.89
C ALA A 27 5.36 9.34 14.41
N LEU A 28 6.47 8.92 13.82
CA LEU A 28 6.49 8.75 12.37
C LEU A 28 5.26 7.90 12.12
N ALA A 29 4.29 8.45 11.38
CA ALA A 29 3.24 7.65 10.82
C ALA A 29 3.94 6.66 9.89
N ALA A 30 4.33 5.50 10.44
CA ALA A 30 4.61 4.34 9.63
C ALA A 30 3.29 4.06 8.90
N SER A 31 3.34 4.11 7.58
CA SER A 31 2.25 3.63 6.75
C SER A 31 1.81 2.28 7.31
N GLU A 32 0.52 2.10 7.56
CA GLU A 32 0.00 0.82 8.03
C GLU A 32 0.50 -0.26 7.06
N PRO A 33 1.05 -1.39 7.56
CA PRO A 33 1.55 -2.43 6.68
C PRO A 33 0.45 -2.80 5.69
N PRO A 34 0.79 -3.04 4.41
CA PRO A 34 -0.21 -3.36 3.41
C PRO A 34 -1.10 -4.50 3.92
N GLY A 35 -2.42 -4.34 3.81
CA GLY A 35 -3.40 -5.28 4.34
C GLY A 35 -3.11 -6.74 3.95
N GLU A 36 -3.68 -7.69 4.70
CA GLU A 36 -3.53 -9.11 4.35
C GLU A 36 -4.02 -9.35 2.91
N PRO A 37 -3.30 -10.16 2.10
CA PRO A 37 -3.74 -10.47 0.74
C PRO A 37 -5.19 -10.98 0.75
N VAL A 38 -6.04 -10.39 -0.08
CA VAL A 38 -7.38 -10.94 -0.31
C VAL A 38 -7.29 -12.29 -1.02
N SER A 39 -8.27 -13.15 -0.74
CA SER A 39 -8.40 -14.49 -1.31
C SER A 39 -8.75 -14.43 -2.81
N SER A 40 -7.74 -14.13 -3.63
CA SER A 40 -7.68 -14.22 -5.10
C SER A 40 -8.76 -13.50 -5.93
N LEU A 41 -8.33 -12.76 -6.95
CA LEU A 41 -9.21 -12.23 -7.98
C LEU A 41 -9.88 -13.35 -8.79
N PRO A 42 -11.04 -13.11 -9.42
CA PRO A 42 -11.57 -13.99 -10.46
C PRO A 42 -10.51 -14.27 -11.54
N PRO A 43 -10.40 -15.50 -12.08
CA PRO A 43 -9.31 -15.88 -12.99
C PRO A 43 -9.17 -14.98 -14.22
N GLU A 44 -10.29 -14.54 -14.78
CA GLU A 44 -10.33 -13.62 -15.93
C GLU A 44 -9.75 -12.25 -15.60
N LEU A 45 -10.00 -11.74 -14.40
CA LEU A 45 -9.50 -10.44 -13.94
C LEU A 45 -8.03 -10.54 -13.56
N GLN A 46 -7.62 -11.63 -12.89
CA GLN A 46 -6.22 -11.92 -12.62
C GLN A 46 -5.41 -11.98 -13.92
N SER A 47 -5.91 -12.69 -14.93
CA SER A 47 -5.23 -12.79 -16.23
C SER A 47 -5.08 -11.45 -16.93
N ALA A 48 -6.10 -10.57 -16.84
CA ALA A 48 -6.04 -9.23 -17.42
C ALA A 48 -5.02 -8.34 -16.70
N LEU A 49 -4.99 -8.40 -15.37
CA LEU A 49 -4.02 -7.69 -14.54
C LEU A 49 -2.58 -8.14 -14.85
N ASP A 50 -2.34 -9.46 -14.86
CA ASP A 50 -1.03 -10.03 -15.18
C ASP A 50 -0.58 -9.63 -16.59
N GLN A 51 -1.50 -9.65 -17.56
CA GLN A 51 -1.21 -9.23 -18.92
C GLN A 51 -0.78 -7.75 -18.96
N ARG A 52 -1.50 -6.86 -18.27
CA ARG A 52 -1.15 -5.43 -18.26
C ARG A 52 0.17 -5.16 -17.56
N ILE A 53 0.41 -5.79 -16.41
CA ILE A 53 1.68 -5.69 -15.68
C ILE A 53 2.85 -6.11 -16.57
N ASN A 54 2.72 -7.21 -17.31
CA ASN A 54 3.75 -7.69 -18.23
C ASN A 54 4.01 -6.73 -19.39
N GLN A 55 3.00 -5.98 -19.85
CA GLN A 55 3.15 -4.97 -20.90
C GLN A 55 3.86 -3.70 -20.40
N ILE A 56 3.52 -3.24 -19.20
CA ILE A 56 4.07 -2.01 -18.63
C ILE A 56 5.39 -2.23 -17.88
N GLY A 57 5.72 -3.48 -17.51
CA GLY A 57 6.75 -3.80 -16.51
C GLY A 57 8.14 -3.24 -16.78
N ILE A 58 8.50 -2.99 -18.04
CA ILE A 58 9.77 -2.32 -18.40
C ILE A 58 9.77 -0.81 -18.17
N GLN A 59 8.59 -0.20 -18.05
CA GLN A 59 8.39 1.25 -17.89
C GLN A 59 8.22 1.65 -16.42
N SER A 60 7.96 0.69 -15.53
CA SER A 60 7.82 0.91 -14.08
C SER A 60 8.85 0.10 -13.30
N LEU A 61 9.75 0.80 -12.61
CA LEU A 61 10.80 0.16 -11.81
C LEU A 61 10.22 -0.75 -10.70
N GLY A 62 9.05 -0.40 -10.15
CA GLY A 62 8.38 -1.21 -9.12
C GLY A 62 8.02 -2.61 -9.64
N PHE A 63 7.37 -2.68 -10.81
CA PHE A 63 7.02 -3.96 -11.44
C PHE A 63 8.23 -4.73 -11.98
N LEU A 64 9.37 -4.07 -12.21
CA LEU A 64 10.61 -4.73 -12.62
C LEU A 64 11.33 -5.42 -11.45
N LEU A 65 11.25 -4.84 -10.25
CA LEU A 65 12.01 -5.30 -9.08
C LEU A 65 11.19 -6.16 -8.11
N TYR A 66 9.88 -5.96 -8.06
CA TYR A 66 9.03 -6.53 -7.02
C TYR A 66 7.80 -7.23 -7.61
N GLU A 67 7.29 -8.20 -6.86
CA GLU A 67 6.06 -8.92 -7.20
C GLU A 67 4.84 -8.14 -6.67
N PRO A 68 3.93 -7.67 -7.53
CA PRO A 68 2.68 -7.08 -7.06
C PRO A 68 1.77 -8.18 -6.51
N ARG A 69 1.25 -7.95 -5.30
CA ARG A 69 0.28 -8.82 -4.63
C ARG A 69 -0.98 -8.04 -4.34
N VAL A 70 -2.12 -8.54 -4.81
CA VAL A 70 -3.43 -7.93 -4.55
C VAL A 70 -3.71 -7.98 -3.05
N VAL A 71 -4.01 -6.82 -2.48
CA VAL A 71 -4.32 -6.64 -1.06
C VAL A 71 -5.77 -6.23 -0.82
N ASP A 72 -6.44 -5.63 -1.81
CA ASP A 72 -7.86 -5.35 -1.75
C ASP A 72 -8.48 -5.23 -3.15
N VAL A 73 -9.79 -5.44 -3.24
CA VAL A 73 -10.55 -5.21 -4.48
C VAL A 73 -11.96 -4.70 -4.16
N GLU A 74 -12.32 -3.59 -4.79
CA GLU A 74 -13.65 -3.00 -4.67
C GLU A 74 -14.35 -2.95 -6.04
N TYR A 75 -15.56 -3.48 -6.13
CA TYR A 75 -16.34 -3.53 -7.36
C TYR A 75 -17.42 -2.45 -7.37
N SER A 76 -17.67 -1.85 -8.54
CA SER A 76 -18.84 -1.00 -8.73
C SER A 76 -20.13 -1.78 -8.48
N ALA A 77 -21.21 -1.06 -8.15
CA ALA A 77 -22.51 -1.67 -7.87
C ALA A 77 -23.06 -2.53 -9.03
N ASP A 78 -22.71 -2.20 -10.27
CA ASP A 78 -23.07 -2.96 -11.48
C ASP A 78 -22.05 -4.03 -11.87
N GLY A 79 -20.93 -4.13 -11.15
CA GLY A 79 -19.84 -5.07 -11.40
C GLY A 79 -19.03 -4.78 -12.66
N SER A 80 -19.25 -3.65 -13.33
CA SER A 80 -18.56 -3.28 -14.58
C SER A 80 -17.16 -2.70 -14.36
N LEU A 81 -16.85 -2.28 -13.14
CA LEU A 81 -15.57 -1.71 -12.74
C LEU A 81 -15.05 -2.42 -11.48
N ALA A 82 -13.73 -2.59 -11.40
CA ALA A 82 -13.03 -3.01 -10.18
C ALA A 82 -11.83 -2.09 -9.91
N LEU A 83 -11.72 -1.60 -8.68
CA LEU A 83 -10.53 -0.97 -8.13
C LEU A 83 -9.70 -2.06 -7.46
N ILE A 84 -8.49 -2.29 -7.96
CA ILE A 84 -7.61 -3.35 -7.46
C ILE A 84 -6.42 -2.70 -6.77
N TRP A 85 -6.34 -2.88 -5.47
CA TRP A 85 -5.20 -2.44 -4.66
C TRP A 85 -4.17 -3.55 -4.60
N PHE A 86 -2.91 -3.21 -4.83
CA PHE A 86 -1.80 -4.15 -4.71
C PHE A 86 -0.63 -3.53 -3.95
N ALA A 87 0.11 -4.38 -3.25
CA ALA A 87 1.35 -4.01 -2.62
C ALA A 87 2.50 -4.79 -3.22
N PHE A 88 3.70 -4.23 -3.15
CA PHE A 88 4.89 -4.91 -3.64
C PHE A 88 5.43 -5.87 -2.61
N VAL A 89 5.87 -7.03 -3.08
CA VAL A 89 6.54 -8.07 -2.29
C VAL A 89 7.94 -8.25 -2.86
N ASP A 90 8.93 -8.28 -1.98
CA ASP A 90 10.29 -8.64 -2.32
C ASP A 90 10.33 -10.14 -2.71
N PRO A 91 10.76 -10.48 -3.94
CA PRO A 91 10.71 -11.87 -4.42
C PRO A 91 11.70 -12.79 -3.70
N ASP A 92 12.78 -12.25 -3.12
CA ASP A 92 13.80 -13.05 -2.43
C ASP A 92 13.39 -13.41 -1.00
N THR A 93 12.68 -12.51 -0.33
CA THR A 93 12.32 -12.65 1.09
C THR A 93 10.83 -12.95 1.31
N GLY A 94 9.98 -12.66 0.33
CA GLY A 94 8.52 -12.74 0.44
C GLY A 94 7.92 -11.69 1.38
N GLN A 95 8.69 -10.68 1.81
CA GLN A 95 8.24 -9.60 2.66
C GLN A 95 7.55 -8.51 1.84
N PHE A 96 6.52 -7.88 2.40
CA PHE A 96 5.97 -6.67 1.80
C PHE A 96 7.00 -5.54 1.84
N ILE A 97 7.09 -4.81 0.74
CA ILE A 97 7.79 -3.53 0.69
C ILE A 97 6.90 -2.49 1.36
N GLU A 98 7.45 -1.81 2.37
CA GLU A 98 6.77 -0.69 3.02
C GLU A 98 6.60 0.46 2.00
N GLY A 99 5.36 0.89 1.79
CA GLY A 99 5.04 1.92 0.82
C GLY A 99 3.53 2.07 0.64
N GLU A 100 3.14 3.06 -0.16
CA GLU A 100 1.75 3.22 -0.57
C GLU A 100 1.36 2.06 -1.50
N PRO A 101 0.18 1.43 -1.30
CA PRO A 101 -0.36 0.47 -2.25
C PRO A 101 -0.53 1.11 -3.63
N GLY A 102 -0.16 0.36 -4.66
CA GLY A 102 -0.51 0.71 -6.03
C GLY A 102 -1.98 0.46 -6.30
N LEU A 103 -2.52 1.19 -7.29
CA LEU A 103 -3.90 1.06 -7.73
C LEU A 103 -3.96 0.68 -9.22
N ALA A 104 -4.83 -0.26 -9.54
CA ALA A 104 -5.27 -0.55 -10.89
C ALA A 104 -6.78 -0.33 -11.02
N ILE A 105 -7.21 0.16 -12.18
CA ILE A 105 -8.63 0.28 -12.54
C ILE A 105 -8.90 -0.77 -13.61
N ALA A 106 -9.83 -1.68 -13.35
CA ALA A 106 -10.28 -2.66 -14.32
C ALA A 106 -11.71 -2.35 -14.78
N ARG A 107 -11.98 -2.47 -16.07
CA ARG A 107 -13.29 -2.24 -16.67
C ARG A 107 -13.70 -3.41 -17.56
N LEU A 108 -14.94 -3.88 -17.46
CA LEU A 108 -15.50 -4.84 -18.40
C LEU A 108 -15.69 -4.17 -19.76
N SER A 109 -15.00 -4.65 -20.79
CA SER A 109 -15.21 -4.23 -22.16
C SER A 109 -16.60 -4.65 -22.61
N ALA A 110 -17.34 -3.72 -23.22
CA ALA A 110 -18.57 -4.08 -23.92
C ALA A 110 -18.24 -5.06 -25.06
N PRO A 111 -19.04 -6.12 -25.27
CA PRO A 111 -18.83 -7.00 -26.41
C PRO A 111 -18.96 -6.18 -27.70
N ALA A 112 -18.01 -6.34 -28.62
CA ALA A 112 -18.06 -5.64 -29.91
C ALA A 112 -19.38 -5.97 -30.64
N GLU A 113 -19.99 -4.97 -31.28
CA GLU A 113 -21.26 -5.14 -31.99
C GLU A 113 -21.20 -6.31 -32.97
N GLY A 114 -22.13 -7.26 -32.82
CA GLY A 114 -22.23 -8.44 -33.69
C GLY A 114 -21.38 -9.64 -33.27
N GLN A 115 -20.54 -9.53 -32.23
CA GLN A 115 -19.84 -10.67 -31.65
C GLN A 115 -20.60 -11.20 -30.42
N LYS A 116 -20.85 -12.51 -30.38
CA LYS A 116 -21.01 -13.24 -29.10
C LYS A 116 -19.63 -13.30 -28.42
N GLY A 117 -19.08 -12.14 -28.08
CA GLY A 117 -17.82 -12.01 -27.37
C GLY A 117 -18.04 -12.28 -25.89
N ILE A 118 -17.09 -12.99 -25.29
CA ILE A 118 -16.98 -13.08 -23.83
C ILE A 118 -16.55 -11.68 -23.39
N GLN A 119 -17.27 -11.07 -22.43
CA GLN A 119 -16.84 -9.80 -21.84
C GLN A 119 -15.43 -9.98 -21.30
N ALA A 120 -14.51 -9.08 -21.64
CA ALA A 120 -13.12 -9.13 -21.20
C ALA A 120 -12.88 -8.00 -20.20
N TRP A 121 -11.92 -8.18 -19.31
CA TRP A 121 -11.45 -7.10 -18.45
C TRP A 121 -10.31 -6.36 -19.15
N ASP A 122 -10.45 -5.05 -19.28
CA ASP A 122 -9.37 -4.14 -19.63
C ASP A 122 -8.84 -3.51 -18.34
N VAL A 123 -7.52 -3.52 -18.14
CA VAL A 123 -6.88 -3.02 -16.91
C VAL A 123 -5.98 -1.84 -17.24
N THR A 124 -6.11 -0.77 -16.46
CA THR A 124 -5.26 0.42 -16.49
C THR A 124 -4.50 0.54 -15.16
N LEU A 125 -3.20 0.74 -15.24
CA LEU A 125 -2.28 0.95 -14.12
C LEU A 125 -1.90 2.43 -14.01
N GLN A 126 -1.48 2.86 -12.82
CA GLN A 126 -0.99 4.22 -12.58
C GLN A 126 0.19 4.66 -13.48
N ALA A 127 0.94 3.69 -14.02
CA ALA A 127 2.05 3.94 -14.93
C ALA A 127 1.63 4.13 -16.39
N ASP A 128 0.35 3.96 -16.71
CA ASP A 128 -0.18 4.09 -18.07
C ASP A 128 -0.44 5.56 -18.43
N ASP A 129 -0.24 5.92 -19.70
CA ASP A 129 -0.43 7.28 -20.21
C ASP A 129 -1.89 7.75 -20.03
N GLU A 130 -2.85 6.84 -20.21
CA GLU A 130 -4.30 7.07 -20.07
C GLU A 130 -4.82 7.09 -18.62
N TRP A 131 -3.94 6.92 -17.61
CA TRP A 131 -4.34 6.83 -16.20
C TRP A 131 -5.21 8.01 -15.75
N GLY A 132 -4.79 9.24 -16.06
CA GLY A 132 -5.49 10.43 -15.63
C GLY A 132 -6.92 10.53 -16.16
N GLU A 133 -7.14 10.12 -17.41
CA GLU A 133 -8.48 10.10 -18.02
C GLU A 133 -9.33 8.98 -17.41
N THR A 134 -8.75 7.79 -17.22
CA THR A 134 -9.43 6.62 -16.65
C THR A 134 -9.88 6.86 -15.21
N LEU A 135 -9.04 7.51 -14.40
CA LEU A 135 -9.35 7.83 -13.00
C LEU A 135 -10.55 8.79 -12.89
N LEU A 136 -10.69 9.74 -13.82
CA LEU A 136 -11.82 10.68 -13.82
C LEU A 136 -13.16 10.02 -14.13
N GLU A 137 -13.15 8.84 -14.75
CA GLU A 137 -14.35 8.05 -15.03
C GLU A 137 -14.76 7.12 -13.89
N VAL A 138 -13.94 7.01 -12.83
CA VAL A 138 -14.28 6.18 -11.67
C VAL A 138 -15.44 6.85 -10.91
N PRO A 139 -16.54 6.11 -10.63
CA PRO A 139 -17.63 6.62 -9.82
C PRO A 139 -17.14 7.13 -8.46
N GLN A 140 -17.65 8.29 -8.04
CA GLN A 140 -17.20 8.96 -6.82
C GLN A 140 -17.51 8.18 -5.52
N ASP A 141 -18.48 7.27 -5.58
CA ASP A 141 -18.85 6.37 -4.49
C ASP A 141 -17.88 5.20 -4.30
N LEU A 142 -17.07 4.89 -5.31
CA LEU A 142 -15.98 3.90 -5.24
C LEU A 142 -14.64 4.51 -4.78
N LEU A 143 -14.47 5.82 -4.94
CA LEU A 143 -13.29 6.51 -4.43
C LEU A 143 -13.54 6.85 -2.96
N SER A 144 -12.88 6.12 -2.05
CA SER A 144 -12.90 6.47 -0.64
C SER A 144 -12.33 7.88 -0.42
N ASP A 145 -12.61 8.49 0.73
CA ASP A 145 -12.17 9.86 1.02
C ASP A 145 -10.64 10.05 0.95
N GLU A 146 -9.87 8.96 1.07
CA GLU A 146 -8.41 8.95 0.96
C GLU A 146 -7.92 8.98 -0.50
N VAL A 147 -8.75 8.52 -1.45
CA VAL A 147 -8.43 8.46 -2.89
C VAL A 147 -8.90 9.71 -3.64
N ARG A 148 -9.73 10.54 -2.99
CA ARG A 148 -10.32 11.76 -3.57
C ARG A 148 -9.36 12.95 -3.53
#